data_AF-A0A4Q6G4B5-F1
#
_entry.id   AF-A0A4Q6G4B5-F1
#
_cell.length_a   1.000
_cell.length_b   1.000
_cell.length_c   1.000
_cell.angle_alpha   90.00
_cell.angle_beta   90.00
_cell.angle_gamma   90.00
#
_symmetry.space_group_name_H-M   'P 1'
#
loop_
_entity.id
_entity.type
_entity.pdbx_description
1 polymer ?
#
loop_
_entity_poly.entity_id
_entity_poly.type
_entity_poly.pdbx_seq_one_letter_code
_entity_poly.pdbx_strand_id
1 'polypeptide(L)'
;MNLTLVEWNVQDFFIHLAYPVSVEVIASLTGEHWSLLAKADQPLKPLNKIREIAAVIRELDADIVFLCEVGGFESLKNFSSLFLDDD
;
A
#
# COMPACT_ATOMS: atom_id res chain seq x y z
N MET A 1 26.61 -7.16 -13.67
CA MET A 1 25.52 -6.44 -12.99
C MET A 1 24.81 -7.46 -12.13
N ASN A 2 24.67 -7.22 -10.84
CA ASN A 2 23.91 -8.08 -9.94
C ASN A 2 22.53 -7.46 -9.79
N LEU A 3 21.49 -8.28 -9.92
CA LEU A 3 20.09 -7.87 -9.77
C LEU A 3 19.56 -8.47 -8.47
N THR A 4 18.95 -7.65 -7.63
CA THR A 4 18.31 -8.06 -6.38
C THR A 4 16.81 -8.17 -6.61
N LEU A 5 16.27 -9.35 -6.35
CA LEU A 5 14.85 -9.66 -6.48
C LEU A 5 14.29 -9.98 -5.10
N VAL A 6 13.13 -9.40 -4.77
CA VAL A 6 12.38 -9.74 -3.57
C VAL A 6 10.99 -10.22 -3.97
N GLU A 7 10.55 -11.33 -3.38
CA GLU A 7 9.16 -11.77 -3.42
C GLU A 7 8.59 -11.71 -2.00
N TRP A 8 7.46 -11.02 -1.84
CA TRP A 8 6.83 -10.83 -0.54
C TRP A 8 5.31 -10.99 -0.61
N ASN A 9 4.80 -11.91 0.20
CA ASN A 9 3.37 -11.99 0.50
C ASN A 9 3.00 -10.91 1.53
N VAL A 10 2.18 -9.95 1.11
CA VAL A 10 1.73 -8.84 1.97
C VAL A 10 0.41 -9.13 2.69
N GLN A 11 -0.21 -10.29 2.43
CA GLN A 11 -1.45 -10.85 2.97
C GLN A 11 -2.62 -9.87 3.08
N ASP A 12 -3.75 -10.18 2.45
CA ASP A 12 -4.99 -9.40 2.57
C ASP A 12 -4.75 -7.89 2.35
N PHE A 13 -3.96 -7.53 1.32
CA PHE A 13 -3.49 -6.16 1.13
C PHE A 13 -4.52 -5.31 0.38
N PHE A 14 -5.68 -5.12 1.02
CA PHE A 14 -6.79 -4.38 0.44
C PHE A 14 -6.63 -2.88 0.66
N ILE A 15 -6.58 -2.13 -0.45
CA ILE A 15 -6.60 -0.66 -0.47
C ILE A 15 -7.67 -0.23 -1.48
N HIS A 16 -8.93 -0.54 -1.17
CA HIS A 16 -10.08 -0.20 -2.02
C HIS A 16 -10.82 0.99 -1.40
N LEU A 17 -10.52 2.19 -1.90
CA LEU A 17 -11.06 3.43 -1.36
C LEU A 17 -12.42 3.74 -2.01
N ALA A 18 -13.39 4.18 -1.21
CA ALA A 18 -14.71 4.56 -1.70
C ALA A 18 -14.67 5.80 -2.61
N TYR A 19 -13.64 6.65 -2.47
CA TYR A 19 -13.42 7.84 -3.26
C TYR A 19 -11.91 8.12 -3.38
N PRO A 20 -11.47 8.86 -4.42
CA PRO A 20 -10.08 9.30 -4.53
C PRO A 20 -9.66 10.18 -3.35
N VAL A 21 -8.44 9.97 -2.85
CA VAL A 21 -7.86 10.73 -1.73
C VAL A 21 -6.44 11.15 -2.10
N SER A 22 -6.01 12.35 -1.72
CA SER A 22 -4.67 12.85 -2.02
C SER A 22 -3.65 12.38 -0.97
N VAL A 23 -2.37 12.37 -1.36
CA VAL A 23 -1.25 11.98 -0.48
C VAL A 23 -1.20 12.84 0.78
N GLU A 24 -1.46 14.15 0.67
CA GLU A 24 -1.46 15.09 1.79
C GLU A 24 -2.53 14.74 2.82
N VAL A 25 -3.72 14.32 2.36
CA VAL A 25 -4.78 13.86 3.25
C VAL A 25 -4.30 12.59 3.96
N ILE A 26 -3.82 11.59 3.22
CA ILE A 26 -3.34 10.31 3.78
C ILE A 26 -2.25 10.50 4.84
N ALA A 27 -1.32 11.44 4.63
CA ALA A 27 -0.25 11.74 5.58
C ALA A 27 -0.77 12.15 6.96
N SER A 28 -1.93 12.84 7.01
CA SER A 28 -2.53 13.33 8.25
C SER A 28 -3.48 12.34 8.93
N LEU A 29 -3.85 11.23 8.28
CA LEU A 29 -4.87 10.33 8.80
C LEU A 29 -4.40 9.48 9.99
N THR A 30 -5.35 9.27 10.92
CA THR A 30 -5.29 8.22 11.93
C THR A 30 -5.77 6.88 11.35
N GLY A 31 -5.49 5.78 12.04
CA GLY A 31 -6.01 4.47 11.63
C GLY A 31 -7.54 4.38 11.62
N GLU A 32 -8.21 5.09 12.53
CA GLU A 32 -9.68 5.17 12.60
C GLU A 32 -10.27 5.95 11.42
N HIS A 33 -9.68 7.09 11.05
CA HIS A 33 -10.16 7.84 9.88
C HIS A 33 -9.88 7.09 8.58
N TRP A 34 -8.76 6.37 8.51
CA TRP A 34 -8.43 5.51 7.37
C TRP A 34 -9.49 4.44 7.13
N SER A 35 -9.92 3.73 8.16
CA SER A 35 -10.91 2.64 7.99
C SER A 35 -12.26 3.13 7.46
N LEU A 36 -12.62 4.40 7.70
CA LEU A 36 -13.84 5.03 7.17
C LEU A 36 -13.78 5.29 5.65
N LEU A 37 -12.59 5.25 5.04
CA LEU A 37 -12.41 5.42 3.59
C LEU A 37 -12.70 4.14 2.80
N ALA A 38 -12.92 3.01 3.47
CA ALA A 38 -13.13 1.73 2.85
C ALA A 38 -14.35 1.74 1.92
N LYS A 39 -14.22 1.12 0.75
CA LYS A 39 -15.39 0.69 -0.02
C LYS A 39 -16.19 -0.32 0.81
N ALA A 40 -17.52 -0.29 0.68
CA ALA A 40 -18.39 -1.21 1.41
C ALA A 40 -17.93 -2.67 1.24
N ASP A 41 -18.06 -3.45 2.32
CA ASP A 41 -17.83 -4.90 2.40
C ASP A 41 -16.36 -5.39 2.41
N GLN A 42 -15.37 -4.50 2.43
CA GLN A 42 -13.96 -4.90 2.53
C GLN A 42 -13.14 -3.97 3.45
N PRO A 43 -12.61 -4.47 4.60
CA PRO A 43 -11.76 -3.64 5.45
C PRO A 43 -10.44 -3.33 4.75
N LEU A 44 -9.97 -2.08 4.88
CA LEU A 44 -8.65 -1.70 4.41
C LEU A 44 -7.57 -2.36 5.27
N LYS A 45 -6.42 -2.66 4.66
CA LYS A 45 -5.20 -3.00 5.40
C LYS A 45 -4.92 -1.86 6.42
N PRO A 46 -4.55 -2.17 7.67
CA PRO A 46 -4.27 -1.13 8.66
C PRO A 46 -3.21 -0.14 8.17
N LEU A 47 -3.47 1.16 8.33
CA LEU A 47 -2.64 2.24 7.79
C LEU A 47 -1.17 2.15 8.25
N ASN A 48 -0.93 1.79 9.50
CA ASN A 48 0.43 1.61 10.03
C ASN A 48 1.17 0.47 9.31
N LYS A 49 0.50 -0.65 9.05
CA LYS A 49 1.09 -1.77 8.29
C LYS A 49 1.42 -1.38 6.87
N ILE A 50 0.56 -0.61 6.19
CA ILE A 50 0.85 -0.11 4.84
C ILE A 50 2.10 0.77 4.84
N ARG A 51 2.19 1.71 5.78
CA ARG A 51 3.35 2.59 5.95
C ARG A 51 4.63 1.80 6.24
N GLU A 52 4.55 0.79 7.11
CA GLU A 52 5.68 -0.10 7.43
C GLU A 52 6.11 -0.94 6.21
N ILE A 53 5.17 -1.49 5.44
CA ILE A 53 5.47 -2.21 4.19
C ILE A 53 6.19 -1.29 3.20
N ALA A 54 5.70 -0.05 3.04
CA ALA A 54 6.34 0.94 2.18
C ALA A 54 7.74 1.33 2.67
N ALA A 55 7.96 1.40 3.99
CA ALA A 55 9.28 1.64 4.57
C ALA A 55 10.22 0.46 4.31
N VAL A 56 9.77 -0.78 4.53
CA VAL A 56 10.54 -2.00 4.26
C VAL A 56 10.93 -2.10 2.79
N ILE A 57 10.02 -1.80 1.86
CA ILE A 57 10.33 -1.80 0.42
C ILE A 57 11.44 -0.79 0.10
N ARG A 58 11.41 0.41 0.69
CA ARG A 58 12.47 1.42 0.53
C ARG A 58 13.80 0.99 1.17
N GLU A 59 13.74 0.36 2.35
CA GLU A 59 14.92 -0.12 3.08
C GLU A 59 15.60 -1.32 2.39
N LEU A 60 14.83 -2.18 1.73
CA LEU A 60 15.34 -3.32 0.98
C LEU A 60 16.17 -2.89 -0.24
N ASP A 61 15.86 -1.73 -0.83
CA ASP A 61 16.55 -1.17 -2.01
C ASP A 61 16.75 -2.22 -3.13
N ALA A 62 15.72 -3.04 -3.35
CA ALA A 62 15.75 -4.12 -4.35
C ALA A 62 15.41 -3.56 -5.74
N ASP A 63 16.07 -4.08 -6.77
CA ASP A 63 15.81 -3.66 -8.15
C ASP A 63 14.39 -4.02 -8.61
N ILE A 64 13.85 -5.15 -8.12
CA ILE A 64 12.48 -5.61 -8.43
C ILE A 64 11.84 -6.24 -7.20
N VAL A 65 10.62 -5.79 -6.88
CA VAL A 65 9.79 -6.34 -5.81
C VAL A 65 8.52 -6.95 -6.41
N PHE A 66 8.32 -8.25 -6.17
CA PHE A 66 7.11 -8.99 -6.48
C PHE A 66 6.24 -9.10 -5.23
N LEU A 67 5.01 -8.58 -5.30
CA LEU A 67 4.04 -8.67 -4.22
C LEU A 67 2.93 -9.65 -4.59
N CYS A 68 2.54 -10.52 -3.64
CA CYS A 68 1.37 -11.40 -3.79
C CYS A 68 0.34 -11.15 -2.68
N GLU A 69 -0.89 -11.64 -2.90
CA GLU A 69 -2.08 -11.32 -2.09
C GLU A 69 -2.39 -9.81 -2.00
N VAL A 70 -2.08 -9.08 -3.08
CA VAL A 70 -2.20 -7.62 -3.14
C VAL A 70 -3.64 -7.09 -3.20
N GLY A 71 -4.67 -7.93 -3.10
CA GLY A 71 -6.07 -7.50 -3.22
C GLY A 71 -6.48 -6.96 -4.59
N GLY A 72 -5.69 -7.20 -5.64
CA GLY A 72 -5.97 -6.83 -7.03
C GLY A 72 -5.29 -5.54 -7.50
N PHE A 73 -5.55 -5.17 -8.76
CA PHE A 73 -4.90 -4.03 -9.41
C PHE A 73 -5.20 -2.68 -8.72
N GLU A 74 -6.42 -2.49 -8.25
CA GLU A 74 -6.82 -1.25 -7.55
C GLU A 74 -5.97 -1.01 -6.29
N SER A 75 -5.80 -2.02 -5.45
CA SER A 75 -4.97 -1.94 -4.26
C SER A 75 -3.51 -1.63 -4.60
N LEU A 76 -2.95 -2.31 -5.60
CA LEU A 76 -1.56 -2.09 -6.01
C LEU A 76 -1.35 -0.67 -6.55
N LYS A 77 -2.29 -0.18 -7.37
CA LYS A 77 -2.27 1.19 -7.88
C LYS A 77 -2.34 2.22 -6.76
N ASN A 78 -3.28 2.05 -5.83
CA ASN A 78 -3.41 2.95 -4.68
C ASN A 78 -2.18 2.88 -3.77
N PHE A 79 -1.56 1.71 -3.62
CA PHE A 79 -0.32 1.58 -2.86
C PHE A 79 0.83 2.36 -3.49
N SER A 80 1.07 2.15 -4.79
CA SER A 80 2.13 2.83 -5.53
C SER A 80 1.95 4.36 -5.48
N SER A 81 0.77 4.86 -5.85
CA SER A 81 0.52 6.31 -5.93
C SER A 81 0.43 7.03 -4.58
N LEU A 82 0.02 6.33 -3.50
CA LEU A 82 -0.21 6.98 -2.20
C LEU A 82 0.91 6.75 -1.18
N PHE A 83 1.76 5.73 -1.37
CA PHE A 83 2.72 5.32 -0.35
C PHE A 83 4.13 5.05 -0.86
N LEU A 84 4.38 4.92 -2.17
CA LEU A 84 5.71 4.65 -2.74
C LEU A 84 6.32 5.84 -3.50
N ASP A 85 5.64 6.99 -3.56
CA ASP A 85 6.12 8.20 -4.26
C ASP A 85 6.32 8.00 -5.78
N ASP A 86 5.52 7.09 -6.38
CA ASP A 86 5.46 6.88 -7.83
C ASP A 86 4.58 7.98 -8.46
N ASP A 87 5.21 8.97 -9.10
CA ASP A 87 4.57 9.97 -9.98
C ASP A 87 4.35 9.42 -11.41
#